data_AF-A0A368F1H3-F1
#
_entry.id   AF-A0A368F1H3-F1
#
_cell.length_a   1.000
_cell.length_b   1.000
_cell.length_c   1.000
_cell.angle_alpha   90.00
_cell.angle_beta   90.00
_cell.angle_gamma   90.00
#
_symmetry.space_group_name_H-M   'P 1'
#
loop_
_entity.id
_entity.type
_entity.pdbx_description
1 polymer ?
#
loop_
_entity_poly.entity_id
_entity_poly.type
_entity_poly.pdbx_seq_one_letter_code
_entity_poly.pdbx_strand_id
1 'polypeptide(L)'
;DASPYDIPVDVVIPPERTIVVEPGVTLRFGDEAGFTVHGVLIVNGTKSAPVNFEPEGNQWKGLEFINAAQPSQFSYANISGSSLGITVRSGVPPTIDNVISTSNQYGFDIKTTSNVRITNSSALNSEKTGFRIATKVAEPRRT
;
A
#
# COMPACT_ATOMS: atom_id res chain seq x y z
N ASP A 1 -14.92 15.10 8.76
CA ASP A 1 -16.22 14.40 8.79
C ASP A 1 -16.69 13.91 7.42
N ALA A 2 -15.84 13.25 6.60
CA ALA A 2 -16.25 12.75 5.28
C ALA A 2 -15.75 11.32 5.01
N SER A 3 -15.72 10.47 6.03
CA SER A 3 -15.50 9.02 5.87
C SER A 3 -16.86 8.32 5.70
N PRO A 4 -17.01 7.39 4.75
CA PRO A 4 -16.00 6.91 3.80
C PRO A 4 -15.70 7.92 2.67
N TYR A 5 -14.47 7.87 2.13
CA TYR A 5 -14.10 8.60 0.91
C TYR A 5 -14.07 7.65 -0.29
N ASP A 6 -14.76 8.02 -1.35
CA ASP A 6 -14.80 7.25 -2.59
C ASP A 6 -13.71 7.73 -3.56
N ILE A 7 -12.92 6.77 -4.05
CA ILE A 7 -11.78 6.96 -4.93
C ILE A 7 -12.07 6.23 -6.25
N PRO A 8 -12.79 6.88 -7.18
CA PRO A 8 -13.32 6.20 -8.38
C PRO A 8 -12.24 5.91 -9.43
N VAL A 9 -11.07 6.55 -9.33
CA VAL A 9 -9.96 6.43 -10.28
C VAL A 9 -8.62 6.45 -9.54
N ASP A 10 -7.55 6.02 -10.21
CA ASP A 10 -6.21 6.05 -9.64
C ASP A 10 -5.80 7.46 -9.21
N VAL A 11 -5.25 7.57 -8.00
CA VAL A 11 -4.70 8.81 -7.48
C VAL A 11 -3.18 8.71 -7.43
N VAL A 12 -2.53 9.67 -8.09
CA VAL A 12 -1.08 9.80 -8.08
C VAL A 12 -0.67 10.78 -6.98
N ILE A 13 0.17 10.32 -6.05
CA ILE A 13 0.80 11.16 -5.03
C ILE A 13 2.20 11.53 -5.55
N PRO A 14 2.42 12.76 -6.05
CA PRO A 14 3.70 13.15 -6.65
C PRO A 14 4.82 13.30 -5.59
N PRO A 15 6.10 13.31 -5.99
CA PRO A 15 7.26 13.25 -5.08
C PRO A 15 7.26 14.24 -3.91
N GLU A 16 6.78 15.45 -4.13
CA GLU A 16 6.79 16.55 -3.15
C GLU A 16 5.49 16.66 -2.33
N ARG A 17 4.65 15.64 -2.39
CA ARG A 17 3.36 15.63 -1.67
C ARG A 17 3.33 14.52 -0.63
N THR A 18 2.74 14.90 0.49
CA THR A 18 2.38 13.99 1.58
C THR A 18 0.88 13.95 1.71
N ILE A 19 0.31 12.75 1.65
CA ILE A 19 -1.07 12.49 2.04
C ILE A 19 -1.04 11.88 3.45
N VAL A 20 -1.87 12.42 4.33
CA VAL A 20 -2.09 11.87 5.68
C VAL A 20 -3.51 11.33 5.75
N VAL A 21 -3.66 10.07 6.15
CA VAL A 21 -4.94 9.42 6.39
C VAL A 21 -5.12 9.27 7.89
N GLU A 22 -6.13 9.97 8.40
CA GLU A 22 -6.45 10.04 9.82
C GLU A 22 -7.04 8.73 10.35
N PRO A 23 -6.96 8.46 11.68
CA PRO A 23 -7.55 7.26 12.27
C PRO A 23 -9.04 7.09 11.94
N GLY A 24 -9.47 5.84 11.72
CA GLY A 24 -10.88 5.49 11.46
C GLY A 24 -11.40 5.87 10.08
N VAL A 25 -10.55 6.39 9.18
CA VAL A 25 -10.94 6.65 7.79
C VAL A 25 -11.10 5.34 7.03
N THR A 26 -12.15 5.26 6.22
CA THR A 26 -12.33 4.22 5.20
C THR A 26 -12.22 4.86 3.81
N LEU A 27 -11.37 4.27 2.96
CA LEU A 27 -11.18 4.63 1.56
C LEU A 27 -11.73 3.49 0.70
N ARG A 28 -12.72 3.80 -0.14
CA ARG A 28 -13.36 2.83 -1.05
C ARG A 28 -12.90 3.11 -2.48
N PHE A 29 -12.36 2.10 -3.15
CA PHE A 29 -11.73 2.25 -4.46
C PHE A 29 -12.56 1.61 -5.56
N GLY A 30 -12.77 2.36 -6.64
CA GLY A 30 -13.35 1.81 -7.87
C GLY A 30 -12.46 0.72 -8.49
N ASP A 31 -13.01 0.01 -9.47
CA ASP A 31 -12.24 -0.98 -10.24
C ASP A 31 -11.01 -0.32 -10.89
N GLU A 32 -9.85 -0.98 -10.80
CA GLU A 32 -8.53 -0.45 -11.23
C GLU A 32 -8.05 0.85 -10.54
N ALA A 33 -8.84 1.44 -9.63
CA ALA A 33 -8.40 2.58 -8.84
C ALA A 33 -7.40 2.15 -7.75
N GLY A 34 -6.60 3.09 -7.26
CA GLY A 34 -5.63 2.84 -6.23
C GLY A 34 -4.78 4.06 -5.98
N PHE A 35 -3.68 3.85 -5.26
CA PHE A 35 -2.67 4.90 -5.07
C PHE A 35 -1.38 4.52 -5.79
N THR A 36 -0.93 5.42 -6.68
CA THR A 36 0.43 5.43 -7.21
C THR A 36 1.24 6.44 -6.40
N VAL A 37 2.14 5.96 -5.56
CA VAL A 37 2.87 6.79 -4.60
C VAL A 37 4.30 7.02 -5.07
N HIS A 38 4.58 8.24 -5.49
CA HIS A 38 5.94 8.77 -5.69
C HIS A 38 6.41 9.62 -4.51
N GLY A 39 5.47 10.28 -3.82
CA GLY A 39 5.70 11.04 -2.60
C GLY A 39 5.57 10.20 -1.34
N VAL A 40 4.82 10.70 -0.36
CA VAL A 40 4.65 10.07 0.95
C VAL A 40 3.17 9.82 1.26
N LEU A 41 2.87 8.62 1.73
CA LEU A 41 1.57 8.25 2.29
C LEU A 41 1.77 7.89 3.78
N ILE A 42 1.11 8.64 4.65
CA ILE A 42 1.13 8.42 6.10
C ILE A 42 -0.26 7.93 6.52
N VAL A 43 -0.32 6.71 7.05
CA VAL A 43 -1.57 6.09 7.52
C VAL A 43 -1.50 5.94 9.03
N ASN A 44 -2.25 6.78 9.74
CA ASN A 44 -2.22 6.91 11.19
C ASN A 44 -3.42 6.20 11.85
N GLY A 45 -3.65 4.94 11.49
CA GLY A 45 -4.65 4.14 12.20
C GLY A 45 -4.28 3.95 13.67
N THR A 46 -5.28 3.56 14.47
CA THR A 46 -5.06 3.09 15.84
C THR A 46 -5.76 1.75 16.05
N LYS A 47 -5.42 1.03 17.12
CA LYS A 47 -6.09 -0.24 17.46
C LYS A 47 -7.61 -0.11 17.56
N SER A 48 -8.13 1.00 18.11
CA SER A 48 -9.56 1.25 18.25
C SER A 48 -10.21 1.87 17.02
N ALA A 49 -9.41 2.45 16.12
CA ALA A 49 -9.87 3.11 14.90
C ALA A 49 -8.88 2.83 13.76
N PRO A 50 -8.87 1.60 13.22
CA PRO A 50 -8.00 1.26 12.10
C PRO A 50 -8.43 2.02 10.84
N VAL A 51 -7.49 2.24 9.91
CA VAL A 51 -7.79 2.77 8.57
C VAL A 51 -8.10 1.61 7.63
N ASN A 52 -9.16 1.72 6.83
CA ASN A 52 -9.55 0.67 5.89
C ASN A 52 -9.36 1.14 4.44
N PHE A 53 -8.75 0.28 3.63
CA PHE A 53 -8.65 0.40 2.18
C PHE A 53 -9.37 -0.81 1.57
N GLU A 54 -10.48 -0.57 0.90
CA GLU A 54 -11.38 -1.63 0.41
C GLU A 54 -11.94 -1.31 -0.98
N PRO A 55 -12.35 -2.32 -1.78
CA PRO A 55 -13.04 -2.07 -3.03
C PRO A 55 -14.42 -1.45 -2.76
N GLU A 56 -14.82 -0.49 -3.60
CA GLU A 56 -16.23 -0.12 -3.77
C GLU A 56 -16.96 -1.18 -4.64
N GLY A 57 -16.25 -1.74 -5.62
CA GLY A 57 -16.73 -2.75 -6.58
C GLY A 57 -16.10 -4.12 -6.36
N ASN A 58 -15.39 -4.62 -7.39
CA ASN A 58 -14.84 -5.98 -7.36
C ASN A 58 -13.42 -6.01 -6.79
N GLN A 59 -12.48 -5.46 -7.55
CA GLN A 59 -11.06 -5.50 -7.23
C GLN A 59 -10.42 -4.19 -7.67
N TRP A 60 -9.81 -3.53 -6.70
CA TRP A 60 -9.06 -2.30 -6.94
C TRP A 60 -7.58 -2.63 -7.12
N LYS A 61 -6.81 -1.68 -7.63
CA LYS A 61 -5.38 -1.86 -7.94
C LYS A 61 -4.56 -2.20 -6.70
N GLY A 62 -4.79 -1.50 -5.59
CA GLY A 62 -3.95 -1.55 -4.40
C GLY A 62 -3.05 -0.32 -4.26
N LEU A 63 -2.03 -0.44 -3.40
CA LEU A 63 -1.07 0.63 -3.10
C LEU A 63 0.27 0.32 -3.78
N GLU A 64 0.67 1.15 -4.74
CA GLU A 64 1.88 0.95 -5.53
C GLU A 64 2.88 2.08 -5.32
N PHE A 65 4.05 1.76 -4.77
CA PHE A 65 5.15 2.70 -4.54
C PHE A 65 6.17 2.60 -5.68
N ILE A 66 6.44 3.72 -6.34
CA ILE A 66 7.35 3.79 -7.49
C ILE A 66 8.28 4.99 -7.32
N ASN A 67 9.59 4.73 -7.22
CA ASN A 67 10.62 5.74 -7.04
C ASN A 67 10.36 6.67 -5.84
N ALA A 68 9.77 6.12 -4.77
CA ALA A 68 9.49 6.87 -3.55
C ALA A 68 10.80 7.38 -2.94
N ALA A 69 10.95 8.71 -2.85
CA ALA A 69 12.17 9.34 -2.35
C ALA A 69 12.29 9.29 -0.82
N GLN A 70 11.17 9.18 -0.12
CA GLN A 70 11.06 9.16 1.33
C GLN A 70 10.21 7.98 1.80
N PRO A 71 10.44 7.44 3.00
CA PRO A 71 9.65 6.33 3.52
C PRO A 71 8.23 6.78 3.84
N SER A 72 7.25 6.02 3.36
CA SER A 72 5.86 6.10 3.82
C SER A 72 5.66 5.31 5.11
N GLN A 73 4.54 5.50 5.80
CA GLN A 73 4.31 4.91 7.13
C GLN A 73 2.89 4.36 7.24
N PHE A 74 2.78 3.16 7.81
CA PHE A 74 1.50 2.51 8.06
C PHE A 74 1.43 2.03 9.50
N SER A 75 0.37 2.44 10.20
CA SER A 75 -0.01 1.92 11.50
C SER A 75 -1.49 1.55 11.51
N TYR A 76 -1.83 0.37 12.03
CA TYR A 76 -3.21 -0.12 12.20
C TYR A 76 -4.10 0.09 10.97
N ALA A 77 -3.76 -0.60 9.89
CA ALA A 77 -4.48 -0.50 8.62
C ALA A 77 -4.93 -1.87 8.11
N ASN A 78 -6.09 -1.90 7.47
CA ASN A 78 -6.62 -3.06 6.75
C ASN A 78 -6.62 -2.75 5.26
N ILE A 79 -5.98 -3.61 4.46
CA ILE A 79 -5.95 -3.53 3.00
C ILE A 79 -6.61 -4.79 2.47
N SER A 80 -7.78 -4.67 1.85
CA SER A 80 -8.58 -5.81 1.41
C SER A 80 -9.01 -5.73 -0.05
N GLY A 81 -9.20 -6.88 -0.71
CA GLY A 81 -9.86 -6.95 -2.02
C GLY A 81 -9.10 -6.26 -3.17
N SER A 82 -7.77 -6.21 -3.09
CA SER A 82 -6.91 -5.53 -4.08
C SER A 82 -6.07 -6.49 -4.90
N SER A 83 -5.62 -6.03 -6.07
CA SER A 83 -4.60 -6.74 -6.84
C SER A 83 -3.25 -6.72 -6.13
N LEU A 84 -2.76 -5.56 -5.69
CA LEU A 84 -1.36 -5.39 -5.26
C LEU A 84 -1.12 -5.44 -3.74
N GLY A 85 -2.13 -5.24 -2.89
CA GLY A 85 -1.92 -5.02 -1.47
C GLY A 85 -1.04 -3.78 -1.23
N ILE A 86 0.09 -3.96 -0.52
CA ILE A 86 1.17 -2.98 -0.45
C ILE A 86 2.34 -3.46 -1.31
N THR A 87 2.53 -2.84 -2.47
CA THR A 87 3.61 -3.20 -3.41
C THR A 87 4.61 -2.06 -3.58
N VAL A 88 5.89 -2.35 -3.38
CA VAL A 88 6.99 -1.42 -3.66
C VAL A 88 7.75 -1.90 -4.89
N ARG A 89 7.71 -1.11 -5.97
CA ARG A 89 8.46 -1.38 -7.21
C ARG A 89 9.89 -0.83 -7.14
N SER A 90 10.06 0.34 -6.53
CA SER A 90 11.34 1.02 -6.32
C SER A 90 11.22 2.17 -5.32
N GLY A 91 12.35 2.59 -4.76
CA GLY A 91 12.43 3.69 -3.80
C GLY A 91 12.66 3.19 -2.37
N VAL A 92 12.51 4.11 -1.42
CA VAL A 92 12.62 3.80 0.01
C VAL A 92 11.35 3.07 0.45
N PRO A 93 11.45 1.85 1.02
CA PRO A 93 10.29 1.08 1.44
C PRO A 93 9.57 1.76 2.63
N PRO A 94 8.26 1.55 2.79
CA PRO A 94 7.54 2.06 3.95
C PRO A 94 7.89 1.28 5.21
N THR A 95 7.69 1.90 6.38
CA THR A 95 7.61 1.20 7.65
C THR A 95 6.17 0.74 7.89
N ILE A 96 5.99 -0.54 8.20
CA ILE A 96 4.67 -1.17 8.33
C ILE A 96 4.53 -1.77 9.72
N ASP A 97 3.51 -1.35 10.47
CA ASP A 97 3.21 -1.88 11.80
C ASP A 97 1.71 -2.10 12.01
N ASN A 98 1.33 -3.26 12.57
CA ASN A 98 -0.07 -3.61 12.82
C ASN A 98 -0.97 -3.55 11.55
N VAL A 99 -0.47 -4.02 10.40
CA VAL A 99 -1.21 -4.00 9.14
C VAL A 99 -1.71 -5.39 8.77
N ILE A 100 -2.98 -5.48 8.36
CA ILE A 100 -3.59 -6.69 7.81
C ILE A 100 -3.81 -6.48 6.31
N SER A 101 -3.11 -7.27 5.49
CA SER A 101 -3.32 -7.35 4.04
C SER A 101 -4.07 -8.65 3.74
N THR A 102 -5.37 -8.58 3.43
CA THR A 102 -6.24 -9.78 3.32
C THR A 102 -6.98 -9.85 1.99
N SER A 103 -7.17 -11.06 1.46
CA SER A 103 -7.98 -11.28 0.25
C SER A 103 -7.50 -10.43 -0.94
N ASN A 104 -6.17 -10.32 -1.08
CA ASN A 104 -5.49 -9.59 -2.15
C ASN A 104 -4.79 -10.59 -3.09
N GLN A 105 -4.49 -10.24 -4.35
CA GLN A 105 -3.61 -11.14 -5.13
C GLN A 105 -2.19 -11.16 -4.52
N TYR A 106 -1.67 -9.98 -4.17
CA TYR A 106 -0.42 -9.80 -3.43
C TYR A 106 -0.68 -9.13 -2.07
N GLY A 107 -0.05 -9.63 -1.01
CA GLY A 107 -0.18 -9.09 0.35
C GLY A 107 0.77 -7.91 0.58
N PHE A 108 2.06 -8.24 0.76
CA PHE A 108 3.18 -7.31 0.80
C PHE A 108 4.24 -7.79 -0.21
N ASP A 109 4.48 -7.03 -1.29
CA ASP A 109 5.52 -7.34 -2.29
C ASP A 109 6.49 -6.16 -2.41
N ILE A 110 7.65 -6.28 -1.79
CA ILE A 110 8.61 -5.18 -1.64
C ILE A 110 9.88 -5.49 -2.43
N LYS A 111 10.11 -4.71 -3.49
CA LYS A 111 11.37 -4.71 -4.22
C LYS A 111 12.27 -3.57 -3.75
N THR A 112 13.37 -3.91 -3.07
CA THR A 112 14.30 -2.91 -2.54
C THR A 112 15.69 -3.50 -2.26
N THR A 113 16.67 -2.63 -2.09
CA THR A 113 18.00 -2.96 -1.56
C THR A 113 18.22 -2.37 -0.16
N SER A 114 17.24 -1.63 0.36
CA SER A 114 17.26 -1.00 1.69
C SER A 114 16.64 -1.92 2.74
N ASN A 115 16.83 -1.56 4.01
CA ASN A 115 16.19 -2.27 5.11
C ASN A 115 14.66 -2.13 5.05
N VAL A 116 13.96 -3.24 5.28
CA VAL A 116 12.50 -3.30 5.35
C VAL A 116 12.10 -3.62 6.79
N ARG A 117 11.14 -2.87 7.34
CA ARG A 117 10.57 -3.13 8.66
C ARG A 117 9.07 -3.36 8.55
N ILE A 118 8.66 -4.59 8.84
CA ILE A 118 7.26 -5.01 8.96
C ILE A 118 7.10 -5.66 10.33
N THR A 119 6.26 -5.11 11.19
CA THR A 119 6.03 -5.60 12.56
C THR A 119 4.55 -5.83 12.82
N ASN A 120 4.21 -6.85 13.62
CA ASN A 120 2.83 -7.14 14.04
C ASN A 120 1.81 -7.22 12.88
N SER A 121 2.25 -7.59 11.69
CA SER A 121 1.45 -7.50 10.46
C SER A 121 1.20 -8.89 9.90
N SER A 122 0.09 -9.04 9.16
CA SER A 122 -0.36 -10.32 8.62
C SER A 122 -0.75 -10.17 7.16
N ALA A 123 -0.35 -11.15 6.34
CA ALA A 123 -0.88 -11.35 5.00
C ALA A 123 -1.76 -12.60 5.02
N LEU A 124 -3.04 -12.45 4.72
CA LEU A 124 -4.05 -13.49 4.86
C LEU A 124 -4.76 -13.71 3.52
N ASN A 125 -5.03 -14.97 3.17
CA ASN A 125 -5.80 -15.33 1.97
C ASN A 125 -5.30 -14.64 0.69
N SER A 126 -3.99 -14.49 0.53
CA SER A 126 -3.41 -13.91 -0.69
C SER A 126 -3.34 -14.95 -1.80
N GLU A 127 -3.83 -14.62 -3.00
CA GLU A 127 -3.90 -15.60 -4.11
C GLU A 127 -2.53 -15.99 -4.67
N LYS A 128 -1.56 -15.05 -4.65
CA LYS A 128 -0.22 -15.27 -5.20
C LYS A 128 0.87 -15.21 -4.13
N THR A 129 1.02 -14.10 -3.43
CA THR A 129 2.11 -13.95 -2.45
C THR A 129 1.62 -13.21 -1.22
N GLY A 130 1.84 -13.78 -0.04
CA GLY A 130 1.57 -13.11 1.23
C GLY A 130 2.65 -12.08 1.58
N PHE A 131 3.90 -12.55 1.75
CA PHE A 131 5.06 -11.69 2.00
C PHE A 131 6.18 -12.01 1.00
N ARG A 132 6.68 -10.98 0.31
CA ARG A 132 7.87 -11.06 -0.53
C ARG A 132 8.73 -9.83 -0.34
N ILE A 133 10.02 -10.07 -0.12
CA ILE A 133 11.05 -9.04 -0.16
C ILE A 133 12.11 -9.53 -1.15
N ALA A 134 12.38 -8.75 -2.18
CA ALA A 134 13.33 -9.10 -3.23
C ALA A 134 14.17 -7.88 -3.62
N THR A 135 15.35 -8.12 -4.17
CA THR A 135 16.15 -7.04 -4.76
C THR A 135 15.59 -6.66 -6.14
N LYS A 136 15.66 -5.38 -6.49
CA LYS A 136 15.44 -4.95 -7.87
C LYS A 136 16.66 -5.39 -8.69
N VAL A 137 16.55 -6.51 -9.39
CA VAL A 137 17.58 -6.91 -10.36
C VAL A 137 17.57 -5.85 -11.47
N ALA A 138 18.70 -5.18 -11.69
CA ALA A 138 18.85 -4.32 -12.87
C ALA A 138 18.65 -5.20 -14.10
N GLU A 139 17.70 -4.86 -14.97
CA GLU A 139 17.60 -5.55 -16.25
C GLU A 139 18.95 -5.41 -16.97
N PRO A 140 19.53 -6.49 -17.51
CA PRO A 140 20.75 -6.39 -18.29
C PRO A 140 20.46 -5.41 -19.43
N ARG A 141 21.29 -4.35 -19.54
CA ARG A 141 21.23 -3.46 -20.71
C ARG A 141 21.34 -4.35 -21.94
N ARG A 142 20.29 -4.38 -22.76
CA ARG A 142 20.39 -4.93 -24.11
C ARG A 142 21.37 -4.02 -24.86
N THR A 143 22.61 -4.47 -25.00
CA THR A 143 23.61 -3.91 -25.90
C THR A 143 23.23 -4.19 -27.35
#